data_AF-A0A2W2DZ06-F1
#
_entry.id   AF-A0A2W2DZ06-F1
#
_cell.length_a   1.000
_cell.length_b   1.000
_cell.length_c   1.000
_cell.angle_alpha   90.00
_cell.angle_beta   90.00
_cell.angle_gamma   90.00
#
_symmetry.space_group_name_H-M   'P 1'
#
loop_
_entity.id
_entity.type
_entity.pdbx_description
1 polymer ?
#
loop_
_entity_poly.entity_id
_entity_poly.type
_entity_poly.pdbx_seq_one_letter_code
_entity_poly.pdbx_strand_id
1 'polypeptide(L)'
;MAHVATGSEQPRKVVFKVPHPDPLLTRLLRDECSQFLIEQAAGIAFGPRWTEAGGVMRTTLVLTRRGAGEVAVRDLGGTTHYNVGLERRPPGVLSADRQRMEVPVELTPARCDGHSFGEAKKAFMFPVRASLDGGEERVVIVTPPKPVQDRLIRYAQRACGLGGG
;
A
#
# COMPACT_ATOMS: atom_id res chain seq x y z
N MET A 1 -10.43 -1.43 29.29
CA MET A 1 -11.34 -2.35 30.02
C MET A 1 -12.39 -2.82 29.05
N ALA A 2 -12.53 -4.13 28.85
CA ALA A 2 -13.50 -4.70 27.90
C ALA A 2 -14.51 -5.56 28.65
N HIS A 3 -15.77 -5.49 28.22
CA HIS A 3 -16.81 -6.44 28.61
C HIS A 3 -17.01 -7.40 27.45
N VAL A 4 -16.96 -8.70 27.72
CA VAL A 4 -17.12 -9.74 26.71
C VAL A 4 -18.31 -10.62 27.10
N ALA A 5 -19.16 -10.90 26.13
CA ALA A 5 -20.26 -11.86 26.24
C ALA A 5 -20.14 -12.89 25.12
N THR A 6 -20.47 -14.15 25.42
CA THR A 6 -20.59 -15.24 24.45
C THR A 6 -22.04 -15.66 24.38
N GLY A 7 -22.70 -15.41 23.24
CA GLY A 7 -24.15 -15.66 23.10
C GLY A 7 -24.99 -14.74 23.99
N SER A 8 -25.99 -15.30 24.67
CA SER A 8 -26.97 -14.57 25.49
C SER A 8 -26.53 -14.35 26.95
N GLU A 9 -25.29 -14.68 27.28
CA GLU A 9 -24.78 -14.58 28.65
C GLU A 9 -24.55 -13.13 29.09
N GLN A 10 -24.62 -12.89 30.41
CA GLN A 10 -24.32 -11.58 30.97
C GLN A 10 -22.86 -11.19 30.70
N PRO A 11 -22.58 -9.93 30.31
CA PRO A 11 -21.22 -9.50 30.04
C PRO A 11 -20.34 -9.66 31.26
N ARG A 12 -19.23 -10.38 31.13
CA ARG A 12 -18.21 -10.49 32.18
C ARG A 12 -17.09 -9.50 31.93
N LYS A 13 -16.58 -8.94 33.01
CA LYS A 13 -15.41 -8.06 32.98
C LYS A 13 -14.17 -8.88 32.67
N VAL A 14 -13.48 -8.55 31.59
CA VAL A 14 -12.20 -9.17 31.24
C VAL A 14 -11.09 -8.12 31.37
N VAL A 15 -10.07 -8.46 32.15
CA VAL A 15 -8.86 -7.65 32.30
C VAL A 15 -7.73 -8.36 31.56
N PHE A 16 -7.37 -7.83 30.39
CA PHE A 16 -6.17 -8.25 29.69
C PHE A 16 -4.96 -7.63 30.38
N LYS A 17 -4.11 -8.46 31.00
CA LYS A 17 -2.82 -8.01 31.51
C LYS A 17 -1.90 -7.84 30.30
N VAL A 18 -1.63 -6.59 29.95
CA VAL A 18 -0.60 -6.23 28.96
C VAL A 18 0.74 -6.27 29.69
N PRO A 19 1.63 -7.25 29.42
CA PRO A 19 2.94 -7.30 30.06
C PRO A 19 3.76 -6.05 29.69
N HIS A 20 4.61 -5.56 30.60
CA HIS A 20 5.59 -4.53 30.24
C HIS A 20 7.00 -5.13 30.34
N PRO A 21 7.79 -5.13 29.24
CA PRO A 21 7.45 -4.66 27.89
C PRO A 21 6.48 -5.59 27.15
N ASP A 22 5.55 -5.02 26.38
CA ASP A 22 4.63 -5.78 25.52
C ASP A 22 5.23 -5.88 24.11
N PRO A 23 5.52 -7.10 23.62
CA PRO A 23 6.14 -7.27 22.31
C PRO A 23 5.22 -6.88 21.14
N LEU A 24 3.90 -6.97 21.30
CA LEU A 24 2.92 -6.57 20.29
C LEU A 24 2.78 -5.05 20.22
N LEU A 25 2.74 -4.33 21.35
CA LEU A 25 2.77 -2.87 21.35
C LEU A 25 4.11 -2.33 20.82
N THR A 26 5.22 -2.98 21.17
CA THR A 26 6.54 -2.61 20.65
C THR A 26 6.59 -2.74 19.12
N ARG A 27 5.98 -3.80 18.58
CA ARG A 27 5.87 -4.01 17.13
C ARG A 27 4.98 -2.97 16.47
N LEU A 28 3.78 -2.72 16.98
CA LEU A 28 2.85 -1.73 16.41
C LEU A 28 3.45 -0.32 16.43
N LEU A 29 4.08 0.07 17.53
CA LEU A 29 4.78 1.33 17.64
C LEU A 29 5.95 1.43 16.64
N ARG A 30 6.72 0.34 16.48
CA ARG A 30 7.77 0.29 15.45
C ARG A 30 7.17 0.49 14.06
N ASP A 31 6.10 -0.23 13.72
CA ASP A 31 5.46 -0.17 12.41
C ASP A 31 4.93 1.25 12.12
N GLU A 32 4.20 1.87 13.06
CA GLU A 32 3.66 3.23 12.90
C GLU A 32 4.75 4.31 12.86
N CYS A 33 5.71 4.27 13.79
CA CYS A 33 6.85 5.20 13.74
C CYS A 33 7.68 5.02 12.47
N SER A 34 7.68 3.81 11.91
CA SER A 34 8.50 3.51 10.75
C SER A 34 7.97 4.08 9.43
N GLN A 35 6.65 4.02 9.21
CA GLN A 35 6.01 4.68 8.09
C GLN A 35 6.20 6.20 8.20
N PHE A 36 6.00 6.75 9.40
CA PHE A 36 6.17 8.17 9.68
C PHE A 36 7.56 8.69 9.28
N LEU A 37 8.64 7.94 9.60
CA LEU A 37 10.00 8.33 9.24
C LEU A 37 10.21 8.47 7.73
N ILE A 38 9.67 7.54 6.93
CA ILE A 38 9.75 7.65 5.47
C ILE A 38 8.92 8.83 4.97
N GLU A 39 7.72 9.04 5.51
CA GLU A 39 6.82 10.12 5.09
C GLU A 39 7.32 11.54 5.41
N GLN A 40 8.14 11.68 6.46
CA GLN A 40 8.87 12.90 6.78
C GLN A 40 9.99 13.19 5.77
N ALA A 41 10.68 12.15 5.29
CA ALA A 41 11.75 12.28 4.32
C ALA A 41 11.23 12.48 2.88
N ALA A 42 10.15 11.79 2.50
CA ALA A 42 9.57 11.86 1.17
C ALA A 42 8.06 11.58 1.16
N GLY A 43 7.33 12.30 0.30
CA GLY A 43 5.98 11.92 -0.09
C GLY A 43 6.04 10.85 -1.18
N ILE A 44 5.23 9.79 -1.03
CA ILE A 44 5.11 8.71 -2.01
C ILE A 44 3.65 8.63 -2.47
N ALA A 45 3.42 8.78 -3.77
CA ALA A 45 2.08 8.76 -4.35
C ALA A 45 2.09 8.19 -5.76
N PHE A 46 0.95 7.70 -6.23
CA PHE A 46 0.79 7.47 -7.66
C PHE A 46 0.69 8.79 -8.42
N GLY A 47 1.25 8.81 -9.63
CA GLY A 47 1.16 9.92 -10.55
C GLY A 47 -0.28 10.14 -11.05
N PRO A 48 -0.55 11.33 -11.60
CA PRO A 48 -1.90 11.69 -12.04
C PRO A 48 -2.30 11.02 -13.36
N ARG A 49 -1.31 10.56 -14.15
CA ARG A 49 -1.55 9.98 -15.48
C ARG A 49 -1.69 8.46 -15.37
N TRP A 50 -2.85 7.98 -15.82
CA TRP A 50 -3.19 6.56 -15.87
C TRP A 50 -3.65 6.24 -17.29
N THR A 51 -3.01 5.25 -17.91
CA THR A 51 -3.29 4.86 -19.30
C THR A 51 -3.51 3.36 -19.38
N GLU A 52 -4.49 2.94 -20.15
CA GLU A 52 -4.81 1.53 -20.35
C GLU A 52 -4.46 1.17 -21.80
N ALA A 53 -3.63 0.16 -22.00
CA ALA A 53 -3.30 -0.35 -23.32
C ALA A 53 -2.93 -1.84 -23.25
N GLY A 54 -3.56 -2.65 -24.11
CA GLY A 54 -3.32 -4.09 -24.17
C GLY A 54 -3.71 -4.86 -22.91
N GLY A 55 -4.77 -4.45 -22.21
CA GLY A 55 -5.21 -5.08 -20.96
C GLY A 55 -4.32 -4.78 -19.75
N VAL A 56 -3.38 -3.84 -19.87
CA VAL A 56 -2.48 -3.40 -18.79
C VAL A 56 -2.75 -1.94 -18.46
N MET A 57 -2.89 -1.65 -17.17
CA MET A 57 -3.00 -0.28 -16.66
C MET A 57 -1.62 0.25 -16.28
N ARG A 58 -1.21 1.37 -16.86
CA ARG A 58 0.10 2.00 -16.65
C ARG A 58 -0.03 3.31 -15.88
N THR A 59 0.86 3.51 -14.93
CA THR A 59 1.00 4.72 -14.11
C THR A 59 2.46 4.90 -13.69
N THR A 60 2.72 5.87 -12.82
CA THR A 60 4.03 6.06 -12.19
C THR A 60 3.88 6.11 -10.68
N LEU A 61 4.78 5.51 -9.91
CA LEU A 61 4.97 5.86 -8.51
C LEU A 61 5.92 7.07 -8.46
N VAL A 62 5.48 8.15 -7.83
CA VAL A 62 6.21 9.40 -7.69
C VAL A 62 6.66 9.57 -6.26
N LEU A 63 7.97 9.72 -6.08
CA LEU A 63 8.58 10.11 -4.82
C LEU A 63 8.99 11.58 -4.91
N THR A 64 8.56 12.37 -3.93
CA THR A 64 8.89 13.80 -3.82
C THR A 64 9.57 14.06 -2.49
N ARG A 65 10.75 14.65 -2.51
CA ARG A 65 11.51 14.97 -1.30
C ARG A 65 10.74 15.92 -0.40
N ARG A 66 10.80 15.67 0.91
CA ARG A 66 10.27 16.52 1.98
C ARG A 66 11.31 16.84 3.05
N GLY A 67 12.27 15.94 3.24
CA GLY A 67 13.33 16.07 4.23
C GLY A 67 14.70 15.65 3.70
N ALA A 68 15.67 15.63 4.61
CA ALA A 68 17.03 15.17 4.35
C ALA A 68 17.10 13.64 4.23
N GLY A 69 18.25 13.15 3.77
CA GLY A 69 18.54 11.73 3.67
C GLY A 69 18.17 11.11 2.31
N GLU A 70 18.73 9.94 2.06
CA GLU A 70 18.48 9.12 0.89
C GLU A 70 17.28 8.20 1.15
N VAL A 71 16.31 8.17 0.24
CA VAL A 71 15.17 7.23 0.33
C VAL A 71 15.29 6.19 -0.78
N ALA A 72 15.57 4.95 -0.40
CA ALA A 72 15.62 3.82 -1.33
C ALA A 72 14.28 3.09 -1.36
N VAL A 73 13.69 2.91 -2.53
CA VAL A 73 12.50 2.06 -2.74
C VAL A 73 12.99 0.67 -3.12
N ARG A 74 12.60 -0.31 -2.31
CA ARG A 74 13.05 -1.70 -2.41
C ARG A 74 12.06 -2.55 -3.19
N ASP A 75 10.76 -2.31 -2.98
CA ASP A 75 9.68 -3.02 -3.67
C ASP A 75 8.38 -2.20 -3.69
N LEU A 76 7.52 -2.51 -4.66
CA LEU A 76 6.11 -2.15 -4.67
C LEU A 76 5.29 -3.43 -4.78
N GLY A 77 4.63 -3.80 -3.68
CA GLY A 77 3.84 -5.02 -3.62
C GLY A 77 2.49 -4.88 -4.31
N GLY A 78 2.01 -6.00 -4.85
CA GLY A 78 0.63 -6.13 -5.32
C GLY A 78 -0.38 -6.19 -4.17
N THR A 79 -1.65 -6.21 -4.54
CA THR A 79 -2.77 -6.42 -3.61
C THR A 79 -3.53 -7.69 -4.00
N THR A 80 -4.57 -8.03 -3.25
CA THR A 80 -5.45 -9.15 -3.58
C THR A 80 -6.16 -9.01 -4.93
N HIS A 81 -6.19 -7.81 -5.51
CA HIS A 81 -6.89 -7.48 -6.74
C HIS A 81 -5.95 -7.11 -7.89
N TYR A 82 -4.73 -6.64 -7.59
CA TYR A 82 -3.81 -6.15 -8.60
C TYR A 82 -2.42 -6.73 -8.42
N ASN A 83 -1.91 -7.35 -9.48
CA ASN A 83 -0.49 -7.62 -9.63
C ASN A 83 0.23 -6.31 -9.99
N VAL A 84 1.50 -6.20 -9.56
CA VAL A 84 2.36 -5.05 -9.87
C VAL A 84 3.54 -5.50 -10.72
N GLY A 85 3.66 -4.92 -11.91
CA GLY A 85 4.83 -4.95 -12.78
C GLY A 85 5.71 -3.72 -12.56
N LEU A 86 7.02 -3.96 -12.47
CA LEU A 86 8.04 -2.93 -12.35
C LEU A 86 9.12 -3.22 -13.40
N GLU A 87 9.62 -2.19 -14.08
CA GLU A 87 10.69 -2.35 -15.06
C GLU A 87 12.03 -2.79 -14.43
N ARG A 88 12.24 -2.42 -13.16
CA ARG A 88 13.45 -2.75 -12.39
C ARG A 88 13.12 -3.14 -10.96
N ARG A 89 13.93 -4.06 -10.42
CA ARG A 89 13.90 -4.49 -9.01
C ARG A 89 15.32 -4.47 -8.44
N PRO A 90 15.64 -3.64 -7.43
CA PRO A 90 14.76 -2.67 -6.77
C PRO A 90 14.33 -1.51 -7.69
N PRO A 91 13.19 -0.85 -7.44
CA PRO A 91 12.68 0.25 -8.26
C PRO A 91 13.64 1.43 -8.46
N GLY A 92 14.31 1.86 -7.39
CA GLY A 92 15.26 2.96 -7.45
C GLY A 92 15.50 3.66 -6.11
N VAL A 93 16.32 4.70 -6.17
CA VAL A 93 16.77 5.49 -5.01
C VAL A 93 16.58 6.98 -5.29
N LEU A 94 15.90 7.67 -4.37
CA LEU A 94 15.85 9.12 -4.33
C LEU A 94 17.07 9.64 -3.55
N SER A 95 18.15 9.89 -4.28
CA SER A 95 19.41 10.42 -3.74
C SER A 95 19.19 11.79 -3.08
N ALA A 96 19.98 12.08 -2.03
CA ALA A 96 19.82 13.28 -1.17
C ALA A 96 19.79 14.62 -1.93
N ASP A 97 20.43 14.70 -3.09
CA ASP A 97 20.52 15.85 -3.98
C ASP A 97 19.34 16.00 -4.96
N ARG A 98 18.49 14.98 -5.11
CA ARG A 98 17.34 14.99 -6.02
C ARG A 98 16.03 15.30 -5.32
N GLN A 99 15.21 16.14 -5.95
CA GLN A 99 13.88 16.50 -5.43
C GLN A 99 12.79 15.50 -5.78
N ARG A 100 12.97 14.71 -6.85
CA ARG A 100 11.94 13.83 -7.39
C ARG A 100 12.52 12.58 -8.04
N MET A 101 11.81 11.47 -7.88
CA MET A 101 12.05 10.21 -8.60
C MET A 101 10.71 9.66 -9.09
N GLU A 102 10.71 9.09 -10.29
CA GLU A 102 9.54 8.42 -10.87
C GLU A 102 9.89 6.98 -11.20
N VAL A 103 8.97 6.09 -10.90
CA VAL A 103 9.08 4.66 -11.19
C VAL A 103 7.87 4.28 -12.03
N PRO A 104 8.05 3.82 -13.28
CA PRO A 104 6.97 3.26 -14.08
C PRO A 104 6.35 2.03 -13.39
N VAL A 105 5.03 1.97 -13.35
CA VAL A 105 4.25 0.89 -12.72
C VAL A 105 3.20 0.38 -13.69
N GLU A 106 3.16 -0.94 -13.84
CA GLU A 106 2.11 -1.64 -14.55
C GLU A 106 1.23 -2.40 -13.57
N LEU A 107 -0.09 -2.35 -13.74
CA LEU A 107 -1.07 -3.09 -12.95
C LEU A 107 -1.89 -4.00 -13.85
N THR A 108 -2.05 -5.25 -13.42
CA THR A 108 -2.97 -6.24 -14.03
C THR A 108 -3.87 -6.85 -12.97
N PRO A 109 -5.08 -7.30 -13.31
CA PRO A 109 -5.92 -8.02 -12.35
C PRO A 109 -5.18 -9.25 -11.80
N ALA A 110 -5.18 -9.41 -10.48
CA ALA A 110 -4.60 -10.58 -9.83
C ALA A 110 -5.51 -11.82 -9.96
N ARG A 111 -6.82 -11.59 -9.96
CA ARG A 111 -7.87 -12.62 -10.05
C ARG A 111 -9.08 -12.07 -10.80
N CYS A 112 -9.80 -12.95 -11.49
CA CYS A 112 -10.96 -12.63 -12.33
C CYS A 112 -12.23 -13.38 -11.90
N ASP A 113 -12.42 -13.59 -10.60
CA ASP A 113 -13.68 -14.09 -10.05
C ASP A 113 -14.57 -12.93 -9.56
N GLY A 114 -15.90 -13.08 -9.69
CA GLY A 114 -16.86 -12.05 -9.31
C GLY A 114 -16.83 -11.68 -7.81
N HIS A 115 -16.35 -12.59 -6.96
CA HIS A 115 -16.21 -12.34 -5.51
C HIS A 115 -15.14 -11.27 -5.23
N SER A 116 -14.06 -11.28 -6.00
CA SER A 116 -12.95 -10.33 -5.85
C SER A 116 -13.40 -8.88 -6.00
N PHE A 117 -14.47 -8.54 -6.73
CA PHE A 117 -14.85 -7.13 -6.94
C PHE A 117 -15.80 -6.55 -5.88
N GLY A 118 -16.41 -7.38 -5.04
CA GLY A 118 -17.39 -6.95 -4.03
C GLY A 118 -16.76 -6.33 -2.77
N GLU A 119 -15.51 -6.65 -2.44
CA GLU A 119 -14.82 -6.24 -1.22
C GLU A 119 -13.54 -5.42 -1.52
N ALA A 120 -13.72 -4.23 -2.07
CA ALA A 120 -12.62 -3.46 -2.67
C ALA A 120 -11.81 -2.57 -1.71
N LYS A 121 -12.15 -2.47 -0.41
CA LYS A 121 -11.50 -1.48 0.48
C LYS A 121 -9.99 -1.69 0.64
N LYS A 122 -9.53 -2.94 0.79
CA LYS A 122 -8.09 -3.27 0.85
C LYS A 122 -7.46 -3.45 -0.54
N ALA A 123 -8.25 -3.47 -1.61
CA ALA A 123 -7.78 -3.68 -2.98
C ALA A 123 -6.78 -2.61 -3.44
N PHE A 124 -6.87 -1.42 -2.86
CA PHE A 124 -6.12 -0.24 -3.30
C PHE A 124 -5.02 0.17 -2.32
N MET A 125 -4.74 -0.63 -1.30
CA MET A 125 -3.67 -0.38 -0.32
C MET A 125 -2.37 -1.03 -0.82
N PHE A 126 -1.61 -0.32 -1.66
CA PHE A 126 -0.37 -0.86 -2.23
C PHE A 126 0.81 -0.65 -1.27
N PRO A 127 1.47 -1.70 -0.78
CA PRO A 127 2.61 -1.56 0.12
C PRO A 127 3.89 -1.22 -0.65
N VAL A 128 4.47 -0.06 -0.36
CA VAL A 128 5.82 0.32 -0.80
C VAL A 128 6.80 -0.04 0.31
N ARG A 129 7.82 -0.84 0.00
CA ARG A 129 8.94 -1.08 0.92
C ARG A 129 10.04 -0.05 0.64
N ALA A 130 10.41 0.73 1.66
CA ALA A 130 11.43 1.77 1.53
C ALA A 130 12.33 1.84 2.75
N SER A 131 13.56 2.32 2.57
CA SER A 131 14.53 2.56 3.65
C SER A 131 15.08 3.98 3.56
N LEU A 132 15.33 4.61 4.71
CA LEU A 132 16.02 5.90 4.83
C LEU A 132 17.48 5.66 5.22
N ASP A 133 18.42 6.26 4.48
CA ASP A 133 19.86 6.22 4.75
C ASP A 133 20.43 4.81 5.00
N GLY A 134 19.93 3.82 4.25
CA GLY A 134 20.35 2.41 4.39
C GLY A 134 19.87 1.71 5.67
N GLY A 135 18.99 2.34 6.45
CA GLY A 135 18.37 1.75 7.63
C GLY A 135 17.37 0.62 7.33
N GLU A 136 16.62 0.21 8.35
CA GLU A 136 15.60 -0.85 8.26
C GLU A 136 14.54 -0.56 7.18
N GLU A 137 14.12 -1.59 6.44
CA GLU A 137 13.02 -1.47 5.47
C GLU A 137 11.68 -1.28 6.16
N ARG A 138 10.96 -0.25 5.75
CA ARG A 138 9.67 0.16 6.30
C ARG A 138 8.61 0.11 5.21
N VAL A 139 7.37 -0.17 5.61
CA VAL A 139 6.24 -0.26 4.68
C VAL A 139 5.44 1.02 4.73
N VAL A 140 5.24 1.65 3.58
CA VAL A 140 4.35 2.79 3.39
C VAL A 140 3.18 2.34 2.53
N ILE A 141 1.94 2.53 3.01
CA ILE A 141 0.75 2.19 2.23
C ILE A 141 0.38 3.36 1.32
N VAL A 142 0.46 3.14 0.02
CA VAL A 142 0.07 4.14 -0.99
C VAL A 142 -1.28 3.75 -1.58
N THR A 143 -2.23 4.68 -1.47
CA THR A 143 -3.60 4.47 -1.96
C THR A 143 -3.92 5.47 -3.07
N PRO A 144 -4.31 5.01 -4.29
CA PRO A 144 -4.82 5.88 -5.33
C PRO A 144 -6.04 6.68 -4.86
N PRO A 145 -6.24 7.92 -5.33
CA PRO A 145 -7.44 8.70 -5.02
C PRO A 145 -8.74 7.98 -5.43
N LYS A 146 -9.85 8.22 -4.73
CA LYS A 146 -11.14 7.54 -4.97
C LYS A 146 -11.59 7.52 -6.45
N PRO A 147 -11.50 8.62 -7.23
CA PRO A 147 -11.84 8.59 -8.65
C PRO A 147 -10.99 7.60 -9.47
N VAL A 148 -9.72 7.42 -9.09
CA VAL A 148 -8.82 6.44 -9.71
C VAL A 148 -9.18 5.02 -9.29
N GLN A 149 -9.54 4.80 -8.02
CA GLN A 149 -10.02 3.48 -7.56
C GLN A 149 -11.24 3.03 -8.37
N ASP A 150 -12.22 3.91 -8.59
CA ASP A 150 -13.41 3.60 -9.38
C ASP A 150 -13.06 3.28 -10.85
N ARG A 151 -12.07 3.98 -11.39
CA ARG A 151 -11.54 3.69 -12.74
C ARG A 151 -10.84 2.33 -12.79
N LEU A 152 -10.07 1.98 -11.77
CA LEU A 152 -9.37 0.70 -11.66
C LEU A 152 -10.35 -0.47 -11.55
N ILE A 153 -11.46 -0.32 -10.81
CA ILE A 153 -12.54 -1.33 -10.76
C ILE A 153 -13.09 -1.59 -12.16
N ARG A 154 -13.49 -0.51 -12.88
CA ARG A 154 -14.03 -0.65 -14.24
C ARG A 154 -13.01 -1.25 -15.21
N TYR A 155 -11.75 -0.86 -15.08
CA TYR A 155 -10.65 -1.45 -15.83
C TYR A 155 -10.56 -2.96 -15.59
N ALA A 156 -10.49 -3.38 -14.33
CA ALA A 156 -10.31 -4.78 -13.99
C ALA A 156 -11.53 -5.63 -14.38
N GLN A 157 -12.75 -5.10 -14.25
CA GLN A 157 -13.96 -5.76 -14.76
C GLN A 157 -13.90 -5.97 -16.28
N ARG A 158 -13.48 -4.96 -17.06
CA ARG A 158 -13.30 -5.11 -18.52
C ARG A 158 -12.20 -6.09 -18.86
N ALA A 159 -11.03 -5.97 -18.23
CA ALA A 159 -9.88 -6.85 -18.47
C ALA A 159 -10.18 -8.32 -18.14
N CYS A 160 -11.04 -8.56 -17.15
CA CYS A 160 -11.52 -9.89 -16.77
C CYS A 160 -12.75 -10.37 -17.56
N GLY A 161 -13.31 -9.57 -18.48
CA GLY A 161 -14.51 -9.93 -19.24
C GLY A 161 -15.81 -9.97 -18.42
N LEU A 162 -15.84 -9.35 -17.24
CA LEU A 162 -16.98 -9.34 -16.31
C LEU A 162 -17.96 -8.18 -16.55
N GLY A 163 -17.78 -7.42 -17.64
CA GLY A 163 -18.57 -6.24 -18.00
C GLY A 163 -19.59 -6.50 -19.12
N GLY A 164 -20.30 -7.63 -19.08
CA GLY A 164 -21.37 -7.96 -20.04
C GLY A 164 -22.75 -7.86 -19.40
N GLY A 165 -23.46 -6.76 -19.68
CA GLY A 165 -24.82 -6.45 -19.24
C GLY A 165 -25.06 -4.95 -19.14
#